data_AF-A0A525CV99-F1
#
_entry.id   AF-A0A525CV99-F1
#
_cell.length_a   1.000
_cell.length_b   1.000
_cell.length_c   1.000
_cell.angle_alpha   90.00
_cell.angle_beta   90.00
_cell.angle_gamma   90.00
#
_symmetry.space_group_name_H-M   'P 1'
#
loop_
_entity.id
_entity.type
_entity.pdbx_description
1 polymer ?
#
loop_
_entity_poly.entity_id
_entity_poly.type
_entity_poly.pdbx_seq_one_letter_code
_entity_poly.pdbx_strand_id
1 'polypeptide(L)'
;VTKLPSQKEIPQLLKDISALGRNAGLEFLTFAPRPHTERNFYDEIPVDIDVSGPYHAMGYFFDQVSKLDRIVSVKSVRMTKPKKVQGEILLESKCQLLTYRFTNKKLETAADKKKKRRAKKKK
;
A
#
# COMPACT_ATOMS: atom_id res chain seq x y z
N VAL A 1 -0.27 21.37 14.08
CA VAL A 1 0.46 20.13 13.69
C VAL A 1 -0.25 19.49 12.52
N THR A 2 0.19 19.81 11.30
CA THR A 2 -0.44 19.37 10.04
C THR A 2 0.26 18.08 9.58
N LYS A 3 -0.15 16.92 10.11
CA LYS A 3 0.39 15.60 9.76
C LYS A 3 -0.20 15.06 8.45
N LEU A 4 -0.11 15.83 7.36
CA LEU A 4 -0.55 15.37 6.04
C LEU A 4 0.63 15.44 5.07
N PRO A 5 1.26 14.31 4.76
CA PRO A 5 2.42 14.31 3.90
C PRO A 5 2.10 14.72 2.47
N SER A 6 2.99 15.54 1.93
CA SER A 6 2.86 16.24 0.67
C SER A 6 3.44 15.41 -0.47
N GLN A 7 2.58 14.82 -1.30
CA GLN A 7 2.76 14.39 -2.71
C GLN A 7 3.96 13.52 -3.15
N LYS A 8 5.16 13.59 -2.56
CA LYS A 8 6.41 13.00 -3.09
C LYS A 8 6.84 11.68 -2.46
N GLU A 9 6.09 11.18 -1.47
CA GLU A 9 6.65 10.22 -0.51
C GLU A 9 6.15 8.78 -0.68
N ILE A 10 5.23 8.53 -1.63
CA ILE A 10 4.78 7.17 -1.96
C ILE A 10 5.92 6.28 -2.48
N PRO A 11 6.71 6.67 -3.50
CA PRO A 11 7.78 5.80 -3.99
C PRO A 11 8.88 5.58 -2.95
N GLN A 12 9.08 6.55 -2.04
CA GLN A 12 10.04 6.42 -0.95
C GLN A 12 9.52 5.45 0.12
N LEU A 13 8.25 5.55 0.50
CA LEU A 13 7.58 4.61 1.39
C LEU A 13 7.65 3.17 0.87
N LEU A 14 7.38 2.96 -0.43
CA LEU A 14 7.48 1.62 -1.03
C LEU A 14 8.91 1.07 -0.99
N LYS A 15 9.92 1.92 -1.19
CA LYS A 15 11.33 1.56 -1.04
C LYS A 15 11.67 1.22 0.41
N ASP A 16 11.21 2.03 1.37
CA ASP A 16 11.45 1.81 2.79
C ASP A 16 10.82 0.49 3.25
N ILE A 17 9.57 0.21 2.87
CA ILE A 17 8.92 -1.08 3.15
C ILE A 17 9.71 -2.24 2.55
N SER A 18 10.16 -2.12 1.31
CA SER A 18 10.96 -3.15 0.64
C SER A 18 12.30 -3.38 1.34
N ALA A 19 12.95 -2.31 1.81
CA ALA A 19 14.21 -2.37 2.56
C ALA A 19 14.01 -3.00 3.94
N LEU A 20 12.94 -2.63 4.66
CA LEU A 20 12.58 -3.20 5.95
C LEU A 20 12.34 -4.71 5.86
N GLY A 21 11.62 -5.17 4.83
CA GLY A 21 11.37 -6.61 4.66
C GLY A 21 12.66 -7.38 4.35
N ARG A 22 13.55 -6.84 3.50
CA ARG A 22 14.86 -7.46 3.26
C ARG A 22 15.73 -7.50 4.51
N ASN A 23 15.76 -6.42 5.28
CA ASN A 23 16.47 -6.36 6.56
C ASN A 23 15.90 -7.32 7.61
N ALA A 24 14.60 -7.60 7.56
CA ALA A 24 13.96 -8.61 8.40
C ALA A 24 14.30 -10.06 7.99
N GLY A 25 15.02 -10.27 6.89
CA GLY A 25 15.31 -11.60 6.35
C GLY A 25 14.16 -12.19 5.53
N LEU A 26 13.24 -11.35 5.03
CA LEU A 26 12.18 -11.77 4.12
C LEU A 26 12.62 -11.63 2.66
N GLU A 27 12.30 -12.65 1.88
CA GLU A 27 12.51 -12.64 0.44
C GLU A 27 11.23 -12.20 -0.28
N PHE A 28 11.27 -11.07 -0.98
CA PHE A 28 10.14 -10.61 -1.77
C PHE A 28 10.07 -11.38 -3.09
N LEU A 29 8.97 -12.12 -3.28
CA LEU A 29 8.66 -12.83 -4.52
C LEU A 29 7.99 -11.89 -5.54
N THR A 30 7.00 -11.13 -5.07
CA THR A 30 6.24 -10.18 -5.91
C THR A 30 5.99 -8.91 -5.14
N PHE A 31 6.19 -7.77 -5.82
CA PHE A 31 5.81 -6.46 -5.31
C PHE A 31 5.11 -5.69 -6.43
N ALA A 32 3.78 -5.68 -6.41
CA ALA A 32 2.96 -5.15 -7.49
C ALA A 32 2.05 -4.02 -6.98
N PRO A 33 2.40 -2.74 -7.22
CA PRO A 33 1.48 -1.64 -6.97
C PRO A 33 0.30 -1.70 -7.95
N ARG A 34 -0.91 -1.56 -7.43
CA ARG A 34 -2.15 -1.52 -8.20
C ARG A 34 -2.50 -0.07 -8.57
N PRO A 35 -3.31 0.15 -9.63
CA PRO A 35 -3.78 1.49 -9.96
C PRO A 35 -4.52 2.10 -8.77
N HIS A 36 -4.30 3.39 -8.54
CA HIS A 36 -4.90 4.12 -7.44
C HIS A 36 -6.43 4.17 -7.61
N THR A 37 -7.15 4.03 -6.51
CA THR A 37 -8.60 4.21 -6.45
C THR A 37 -8.88 5.63 -5.95
N GLU A 38 -9.40 6.48 -6.84
CA GLU A 38 -9.78 7.85 -6.49
C GLU A 38 -10.97 7.84 -5.53
N ARG A 39 -10.82 8.46 -4.35
CA ARG A 39 -11.91 8.74 -3.40
C ARG A 39 -12.10 10.25 -3.28
N ASN A 40 -13.18 10.65 -2.61
CA ASN A 40 -13.38 12.06 -2.31
C ASN A 40 -12.28 12.49 -1.32
N PHE A 41 -11.41 13.42 -1.72
CA PHE A 41 -10.33 14.01 -0.91
C PHE A 41 -9.06 13.15 -0.72
N TYR A 42 -9.03 11.89 -1.15
CA TYR A 42 -7.84 11.04 -1.10
C TYR A 42 -7.85 9.95 -2.18
N ASP A 43 -6.69 9.44 -2.55
CA ASP A 43 -6.53 8.26 -3.39
C ASP A 43 -6.01 7.10 -2.53
N GLU A 44 -6.59 5.91 -2.71
CA GLU A 44 -6.10 4.67 -2.11
C GLU A 44 -5.16 3.98 -3.10
N ILE A 45 -3.95 3.62 -2.68
CA ILE A 45 -2.99 2.88 -3.52
C ILE A 45 -2.80 1.50 -2.89
N PRO A 46 -3.44 0.45 -3.44
CA PRO A 46 -3.21 -0.91 -3.01
C PRO A 46 -1.87 -1.41 -3.57
N VAL A 47 -1.16 -2.19 -2.79
CA VAL A 47 0.09 -2.84 -3.17
C VAL A 47 0.01 -4.29 -2.76
N ASP A 48 0.03 -5.18 -3.74
CA ASP A 48 0.04 -6.61 -3.51
C ASP A 48 1.48 -7.08 -3.31
N ILE A 49 1.72 -7.79 -2.22
CA ILE A 49 3.03 -8.24 -1.79
C ILE A 49 3.00 -9.75 -1.54
N ASP A 50 3.92 -10.46 -2.16
CA ASP A 50 4.23 -11.85 -1.88
C ASP A 50 5.64 -11.92 -1.30
N VAL A 51 5.77 -12.49 -0.11
CA VAL A 51 7.04 -12.66 0.59
C VAL A 51 7.20 -14.09 1.08
N SER A 52 8.43 -14.58 1.10
CA SER A 52 8.83 -15.88 1.63
C SER A 52 9.79 -15.66 2.78
N GLY A 53 9.54 -16.28 3.92
CA GLY A 53 10.45 -16.20 5.05
C GLY A 53 9.92 -16.83 6.33
N PRO A 54 10.71 -16.81 7.41
CA PRO A 54 10.31 -17.36 8.70
C PRO A 54 9.09 -16.65 9.29
N TYR A 55 8.28 -17.36 10.07
CA TYR A 55 7.13 -16.76 10.78
C TYR A 55 7.53 -15.55 11.64
N HIS A 56 8.65 -15.65 12.36
CA HIS A 56 9.11 -14.59 13.26
C HIS A 56 9.55 -13.33 12.48
N ALA A 57 10.23 -13.52 11.35
CA ALA A 57 10.64 -12.44 10.46
C ALA A 57 9.43 -11.66 9.90
N MET A 58 8.33 -12.35 9.59
CA MET A 58 7.08 -11.73 9.16
C MET A 58 6.48 -10.84 10.26
N GLY A 59 6.48 -11.31 11.51
CA GLY A 59 6.03 -10.52 12.66
C GLY A 59 6.87 -9.25 12.85
N TYR A 60 8.19 -9.39 12.79
CA TYR A 60 9.12 -8.27 12.88
C TYR A 60 8.91 -7.25 11.75
N PHE A 61 8.68 -7.72 10.52
CA PHE A 61 8.37 -6.85 9.40
C PHE A 61 7.11 -6.01 9.63
N PHE A 62 6.01 -6.63 10.10
CA PHE A 62 4.79 -5.87 10.39
C PHE A 62 4.96 -4.86 11.54
N ASP A 63 5.73 -5.21 12.56
CA ASP A 63 6.12 -4.27 13.63
C ASP A 63 6.86 -3.05 13.06
N GLN A 64 7.85 -3.27 12.20
CA GLN A 64 8.60 -2.17 11.56
C GLN A 64 7.72 -1.31 10.65
N VAL A 65 6.83 -1.93 9.87
CA VAL A 65 5.87 -1.20 9.02
C VAL A 65 4.93 -0.34 9.86
N SER A 66 4.51 -0.82 11.03
CA SER A 66 3.64 -0.06 11.95
C SER A 66 4.30 1.17 12.59
N LYS A 67 5.64 1.18 12.65
CA LYS A 67 6.44 2.28 13.23
C LYS A 67 6.75 3.39 12.23
N LEU A 68 6.40 3.22 10.96
CA LEU A 68 6.57 4.26 9.96
C LEU A 68 5.69 5.47 10.31
N ASP A 69 6.18 6.68 10.07
CA ASP A 69 5.43 7.95 10.27
C ASP A 69 4.32 8.15 9.22
N ARG A 70 3.78 7.05 8.66
CA ARG A 70 2.84 7.03 7.54
C ARG A 70 1.67 6.11 7.81
N ILE A 71 0.51 6.51 7.30
CA ILE A 71 -0.71 5.72 7.39
C ILE A 71 -0.63 4.60 6.34
N VAL A 72 -0.22 3.42 6.80
CA VAL A 72 -0.21 2.18 6.02
C VAL A 72 -1.17 1.19 6.67
N SER A 73 -2.14 0.71 5.90
CA SER A 73 -3.08 -0.31 6.33
C SER A 73 -2.67 -1.65 5.74
N VAL A 74 -2.41 -2.64 6.59
CA VAL A 74 -2.22 -4.02 6.14
C VAL A 74 -3.58 -4.70 6.03
N LYS A 75 -3.94 -5.20 4.85
CA LYS A 75 -5.14 -5.97 4.59
C LYS A 75 -4.78 -7.35 4.05
N SER A 76 -5.69 -8.31 4.27
CA SER A 76 -5.66 -9.62 3.63
C SER A 76 -4.32 -10.36 3.77
N VAL A 77 -3.83 -10.53 5.00
CA VAL A 77 -2.66 -11.35 5.26
C VAL A 77 -3.05 -12.83 5.18
N ARG A 78 -2.41 -13.57 4.28
CA ARG A 78 -2.53 -15.03 4.18
C ARG A 78 -1.14 -15.64 4.22
N MET A 79 -0.94 -16.56 5.16
CA MET A 79 0.30 -17.35 5.26
C MET A 79 -0.01 -18.76 4.79
N THR A 80 0.76 -19.26 3.82
CA THR A 80 0.54 -20.56 3.18
C THR A 80 1.85 -21.30 2.98
N LYS A 81 1.75 -22.60 2.66
CA LYS A 81 2.88 -23.47 2.33
C LYS A 81 4.00 -23.47 3.39
N PRO A 82 3.71 -23.93 4.63
CA PRO A 82 4.77 -24.14 5.61
C PRO A 82 5.78 -25.16 5.08
N LYS A 83 7.03 -24.73 4.90
CA LYS A 83 8.15 -25.59 4.54
C LYS A 83 9.13 -25.64 5.70
N LYS A 84 9.43 -26.83 6.19
CA LYS A 84 10.46 -27.03 7.20
C LYS A 84 11.82 -27.17 6.53
N VAL A 85 12.67 -26.17 6.68
CA VAL A 85 14.04 -26.16 6.13
C VAL A 85 14.99 -25.96 7.31
N GLN A 86 15.93 -26.89 7.49
CA GLN A 86 16.98 -26.81 8.53
C GLN A 86 16.44 -26.58 9.96
N GLY A 87 15.21 -27.04 10.26
CA GLY A 87 14.59 -26.88 11.58
C GLY A 87 13.71 -25.64 11.72
N GLU A 88 13.73 -24.72 10.75
CA GLU A 88 12.90 -23.52 10.72
C GLU A 88 11.70 -23.67 9.78
N ILE A 89 10.59 -23.02 10.12
CA ILE A 89 9.38 -23.00 9.30
C ILE A 89 9.40 -21.75 8.43
N LEU A 90 9.67 -21.95 7.14
CA LEU A 90 9.51 -20.94 6.10
C LEU A 90 8.05 -20.92 5.63
N LEU A 91 7.49 -19.72 5.50
CA LEU A 91 6.12 -19.47 5.08
C LEU A 91 6.11 -18.57 3.85
N GLU A 92 5.25 -18.89 2.89
CA GLU A 92 4.90 -17.99 1.80
C GLU A 92 3.70 -17.15 2.26
N SER A 93 3.94 -15.87 2.49
CA SER A 93 2.95 -14.92 2.98
C SER A 93 2.56 -13.95 1.87
N LYS A 94 1.26 -13.87 1.62
CA LYS A 94 0.64 -12.87 0.75
C LYS A 94 -0.01 -11.81 1.62
N CYS A 95 0.23 -10.54 1.35
CA CYS A 95 -0.45 -9.45 2.02
C CYS A 95 -0.72 -8.30 1.04
N GLN A 96 -1.72 -7.51 1.38
CA GLN A 96 -2.07 -6.32 0.62
C GLN A 96 -1.86 -5.09 1.49
N LEU A 97 -0.98 -4.19 1.08
CA LEU A 97 -0.82 -2.90 1.75
C LEU A 97 -1.68 -1.85 1.08
N LEU A 98 -2.38 -1.04 1.87
CA LEU A 98 -3.09 0.14 1.39
C LEU A 98 -2.40 1.36 1.97
N THR A 99 -1.90 2.22 1.09
CA THR A 99 -1.43 3.55 1.46
C THR A 99 -2.40 4.60 0.94
N TYR A 100 -2.50 5.71 1.65
CA TYR A 100 -3.39 6.81 1.32
C TYR A 100 -2.62 8.01 0.82
N ARG A 101 -3.13 8.64 -0.23
CA ARG A 101 -2.62 9.90 -0.77
C ARG A 101 -3.69 10.95 -0.62
N PHE A 102 -3.39 12.06 0.06
CA PHE A 102 -4.32 13.18 0.08
C PHE A 102 -4.35 13.87 -1.28
N THR A 103 -5.52 13.89 -1.92
CA THR A 103 -5.78 14.67 -3.12
C THR A 103 -6.80 15.72 -2.74
N ASN A 104 -6.39 16.97 -2.57
CA ASN A 104 -7.29 18.09 -2.28
C ASN A 104 -8.25 18.43 -3.46
N LYS A 105 -8.49 17.46 -4.35
CA LYS A 105 -9.44 17.52 -5.44
C LYS A 105 -10.70 16.77 -4.98
N LYS A 106 -11.82 17.50 -4.86
CA LYS A 106 -13.13 16.88 -4.89
C LYS A 106 -13.25 16.12 -6.21
N LEU A 107 -13.62 14.84 -6.18
CA LEU A 107 -14.06 14.14 -7.38
C LEU A 107 -15.16 14.99 -8.03
N GLU A 108 -14.92 15.49 -9.23
CA GLU A 108 -15.97 16.12 -10.03
C GLU A 108 -17.03 15.04 -10.30
N THR A 109 -18.11 15.08 -9.53
CA THR A 109 -19.24 14.18 -9.71
C THR A 109 -19.79 14.32 -11.13
N ALA A 110 -20.38 13.26 -11.67
CA ALA A 110 -20.98 13.26 -13.02
C ALA A 110 -22.00 14.41 -13.24
N ALA A 111 -22.54 14.99 -12.16
CA ALA A 111 -23.37 16.19 -12.16
C ALA A 111 -22.62 17.45 -12.66
N ASP A 112 -21.33 17.59 -12.34
CA ASP A 112 -20.51 18.76 -12.73
C ASP A 112 -20.13 18.73 -14.22
N LYS A 113 -19.81 17.53 -14.75
CA LYS A 113 -19.62 17.32 -16.20
C LYS A 113 -20.87 17.67 -17.02
N LYS A 114 -22.07 17.44 -16.48
CA LYS A 114 -23.34 17.82 -17.14
C LYS A 114 -23.56 19.34 -17.16
N LYS A 115 -23.11 20.06 -16.12
CA LYS A 115 -23.19 21.53 -16.03
C LYS A 115 -22.25 22.22 -17.02
N LYS A 116 -21.00 21.74 -17.16
CA LYS A 116 -20.05 22.24 -18.18
C LYS A 116 -20.49 21.97 -19.62
N ARG A 117 -21.10 20.81 -19.93
CA ARG A 117 -21.67 20.53 -21.28
C ARG A 117 -22.87 21.39 -21.63
N ARG A 118 -23.72 21.77 -20.66
CA ARG A 118 -24.86 22.68 -20.89
C ARG A 118 -24.42 24.14 -21.10
N ALA A 119 -23.36 24.60 -20.44
CA ALA A 119 -22.83 25.94 -20.63
C ALA A 119 -22.19 26.16 -22.01
N LYS A 120 -21.58 25.12 -22.61
CA LYS A 120 -20.94 25.19 -23.93
C LYS A 120 -21.93 25.11 -25.12
N LYS A 121 -23.21 24.81 -24.87
CA LYS A 121 -24.26 24.70 -25.92
C LYS A 121 -25.16 25.95 -25.99
N LYS A 122 -24.85 26.99 -25.22
CA LYS A 122 -25.62 28.25 -25.13
C LYS A 122 -24.82 29.48 -25.58
N LYS A 123 -23.69 29.24 -26.26
CA LYS A 123 -22.85 30.22 -26.95
C LYS A 123 -22.66 29.72 -28.38
#